data_AF-A0AAE7J9T4-F1
#
_entry.id   AF-A0AAE7J9T4-F1
#
_cell.length_a   1.000
_cell.length_b   1.000
_cell.length_c   1.000
_cell.angle_alpha   90.00
_cell.angle_beta   90.00
_cell.angle_gamma   90.00
#
_symmetry.space_group_name_H-M   'P 1'
#
loop_
_entity.id
_entity.type
_entity.pdbx_description
1 polymer ?
#
loop_
_entity_poly.entity_id
_entity_poly.type
_entity_poly.pdbx_seq_one_letter_code
_entity_poly.pdbx_strand_id
1 'polypeptide(L)'
;MIPPLPRHCLAVVLGLLCWLQTLTLPTAALACVPGLDWGMQRSHLENRLGVSLIEAGDRTLEAHGLTIGELPVTRLRLQLNDGGLQQLAYELEPDAMTEVLAGLRSRYGAPVSTTVETEGHPMQQVWVWNTGTDCITAVRAGDEAFLLSYRPSRLNPALL
;
A
#
# COMPACT_ATOMS: atom_id res chain seq x y z
N MET A 1 -4.50 -29.97 -48.59
CA MET A 1 -5.90 -29.77 -48.15
C MET A 1 -5.92 -29.86 -46.64
N ILE A 2 -6.10 -28.73 -45.94
CA ILE A 2 -6.25 -28.68 -44.49
C ILE A 2 -7.75 -28.81 -44.20
N PRO A 3 -8.22 -29.80 -43.43
CA PRO A 3 -9.65 -29.95 -43.16
C PRO A 3 -10.18 -28.78 -42.31
N PRO A 4 -11.41 -28.31 -42.54
CA PRO A 4 -11.98 -27.23 -41.75
C PRO A 4 -12.22 -27.71 -40.31
N LEU A 5 -11.68 -26.98 -39.31
CA LEU A 5 -11.98 -27.25 -37.91
C LEU A 5 -13.50 -27.06 -37.66
N PRO A 6 -14.14 -27.97 -36.89
CA PRO A 6 -15.55 -27.85 -36.56
C PRO A 6 -15.78 -26.61 -35.70
N ARG A 7 -16.81 -25.80 -36.05
CA ARG A 7 -17.19 -24.56 -35.36
C ARG A 7 -17.32 -24.70 -33.83
N HIS A 8 -17.65 -25.90 -33.37
CA HIS A 8 -17.79 -26.25 -31.96
C HIS A 8 -16.43 -26.31 -31.22
N CYS A 9 -15.35 -26.76 -31.88
CA CYS A 9 -14.00 -26.70 -31.32
C CYS A 9 -13.51 -25.27 -31.13
N LEU A 10 -13.81 -24.37 -32.08
CA LEU A 10 -13.43 -22.96 -31.98
C LEU A 10 -14.11 -22.28 -30.78
N ALA A 11 -15.40 -22.56 -30.57
CA ALA A 11 -16.18 -22.01 -29.45
C ALA A 11 -15.67 -22.51 -28.09
N VAL A 12 -15.32 -23.80 -27.98
CA VAL A 12 -14.76 -24.37 -26.74
C VAL A 12 -13.39 -23.78 -26.45
N VAL A 13 -12.52 -23.62 -27.45
CA VAL A 13 -11.19 -23.02 -27.29
C VAL A 13 -11.28 -21.55 -26.89
N LEU A 14 -12.18 -20.78 -27.51
CA LEU A 14 -12.43 -19.38 -27.13
C LEU A 14 -12.99 -19.25 -25.71
N GLY A 15 -13.93 -20.12 -25.32
CA GLY A 15 -14.46 -20.16 -23.95
C GLY A 15 -13.38 -20.47 -22.93
N LEU A 16 -12.50 -21.44 -23.22
CA LEU A 16 -11.39 -21.81 -22.36
C LEU A 16 -10.36 -20.67 -22.24
N LEU A 17 -10.05 -19.99 -23.34
CA LEU A 17 -9.16 -18.82 -23.36
C LEU A 17 -9.73 -17.64 -22.56
N CYS A 18 -11.02 -17.36 -22.66
CA CYS A 18 -11.68 -16.33 -21.85
C CYS A 18 -11.67 -16.69 -20.35
N TRP A 19 -11.86 -17.97 -20.01
CA TRP A 19 -11.76 -18.44 -18.63
C TRP A 19 -10.33 -18.34 -18.09
N LEU A 20 -9.32 -18.70 -18.89
CA LEU A 20 -7.90 -18.54 -18.57
C LEU A 20 -7.49 -17.06 -18.39
N GLN A 21 -8.08 -16.13 -19.13
CA GLN A 21 -7.81 -14.69 -18.94
C GLN A 21 -8.33 -14.15 -17.60
N THR A 22 -9.36 -14.75 -17.01
CA THR A 22 -9.80 -14.36 -15.66
C THR A 22 -8.84 -14.80 -14.55
N LEU A 23 -8.03 -15.83 -14.79
CA LEU A 23 -7.00 -16.31 -13.85
C LEU A 23 -5.74 -15.43 -13.84
N THR A 24 -5.57 -14.56 -14.83
CA THR A 24 -4.42 -13.64 -14.94
C THR A 24 -4.73 -12.22 -14.53
N LEU A 25 -5.96 -11.93 -14.08
CA LEU A 25 -6.27 -10.61 -13.54
C LEU A 25 -5.45 -10.42 -12.26
N PRO A 26 -4.68 -9.33 -12.13
CA PRO A 26 -3.97 -9.05 -10.90
C PRO A 26 -5.01 -8.94 -9.79
N THR A 27 -5.08 -9.96 -8.93
CA THR A 27 -5.79 -9.86 -7.66
C THR A 27 -5.21 -8.64 -6.96
N ALA A 28 -6.03 -7.60 -6.83
CA ALA A 28 -5.68 -6.42 -6.05
C ALA A 28 -5.23 -6.94 -4.68
N ALA A 29 -3.95 -6.76 -4.36
CA ALA A 29 -3.45 -7.19 -3.08
C ALA A 29 -4.14 -6.31 -2.04
N LEU A 30 -4.90 -6.94 -1.14
CA LEU A 30 -5.58 -6.23 -0.06
C LEU A 30 -4.51 -5.44 0.70
N ALA A 31 -4.68 -4.12 0.79
CA ALA A 31 -3.79 -3.34 1.63
C ALA A 31 -4.16 -3.63 3.10
N CYS A 32 -3.16 -3.67 3.98
CA CYS A 32 -3.41 -3.73 5.42
C CYS A 32 -4.14 -2.48 5.97
N VAL A 33 -4.32 -1.45 5.12
CA VAL A 33 -5.14 -0.27 5.37
C VAL A 33 -6.60 -0.59 5.07
N PRO A 34 -7.51 -0.53 6.06
CA PRO A 34 -8.91 -0.89 5.87
C PRO A 34 -9.56 -0.13 4.71
N GLY A 35 -10.17 -0.88 3.78
CA GLY A 35 -10.94 -0.32 2.69
C GLY A 35 -10.14 0.14 1.47
N LEU A 36 -8.81 -0.01 1.48
CA LEU A 36 -7.94 0.27 0.34
C LEU A 36 -7.30 -1.01 -0.20
N ASP A 37 -7.05 -1.02 -1.50
CA ASP A 37 -6.39 -2.12 -2.21
C ASP A 37 -5.23 -1.58 -3.05
N TRP A 38 -4.16 -2.36 -3.14
CA TRP A 38 -3.07 -2.04 -4.04
C TRP A 38 -3.55 -2.14 -5.50
N GLY A 39 -3.15 -1.18 -6.33
CA GLY A 39 -3.64 -1.02 -7.70
C GLY A 39 -4.98 -0.30 -7.83
N MET A 40 -5.54 0.23 -6.73
CA MET A 40 -6.75 1.06 -6.80
C MET A 40 -6.49 2.36 -7.58
N GLN A 41 -7.43 2.71 -8.46
CA GLN A 41 -7.37 3.93 -9.27
C GLN A 41 -7.80 5.16 -8.48
N ARG A 42 -7.35 6.36 -8.89
CA ARG A 42 -7.63 7.64 -8.20
C ARG A 42 -9.11 7.87 -7.88
N SER A 43 -9.99 7.66 -8.86
CA SER A 43 -11.43 7.88 -8.70
C SER A 43 -12.04 7.00 -7.59
N HIS A 44 -11.52 5.79 -7.39
CA HIS A 44 -11.97 4.90 -6.32
C HIS A 44 -11.34 5.30 -4.98
N LEU A 45 -10.09 5.77 -4.96
CA LEU A 45 -9.43 6.24 -3.74
C LEU A 45 -10.18 7.41 -3.09
N GLU A 46 -10.56 8.43 -3.87
CA GLU A 46 -11.31 9.59 -3.36
C GLU A 46 -12.64 9.18 -2.74
N ASN A 47 -13.37 8.30 -3.41
CA ASN A 47 -14.65 7.78 -2.90
C ASN A 47 -14.47 6.98 -1.60
N ARG A 48 -13.38 6.21 -1.47
CA ARG A 48 -13.12 5.38 -0.29
C ARG A 48 -12.58 6.17 0.89
N LEU A 49 -11.74 7.17 0.63
CA LEU A 49 -11.19 8.05 1.66
C LEU A 49 -12.19 9.13 2.09
N GLY A 50 -13.23 9.40 1.29
CA GLY A 50 -14.22 10.44 1.57
C GLY A 50 -13.64 11.86 1.48
N VAL A 51 -12.49 12.03 0.83
CA VAL A 51 -11.78 13.30 0.67
C VAL A 51 -11.27 13.45 -0.76
N SER A 52 -11.13 14.69 -1.21
CA SER A 52 -10.55 15.01 -2.51
C SER A 52 -9.03 14.88 -2.46
N LEU A 53 -8.44 14.27 -3.50
CA LEU A 53 -7.01 14.13 -3.63
C LEU A 53 -6.44 15.30 -4.45
N ILE A 54 -5.42 15.95 -3.91
CA ILE A 54 -4.73 17.08 -4.51
C ILE A 54 -3.43 16.58 -5.15
N GLU A 55 -3.07 17.07 -6.33
CA GLU A 55 -1.78 16.73 -6.95
C GLU A 55 -0.64 17.51 -6.26
N ALA A 56 0.36 16.78 -5.77
CA ALA A 56 1.51 17.36 -5.07
C ALA A 56 2.86 17.12 -5.78
N GLY A 57 2.83 16.46 -6.93
CA GLY A 57 4.03 16.17 -7.73
C GLY A 57 3.76 15.08 -8.77
N ASP A 58 4.83 14.62 -9.44
CA ASP A 58 4.71 13.54 -10.43
C ASP A 58 4.16 12.27 -9.77
N ARG A 59 2.93 11.91 -10.17
CA ARG A 59 2.18 10.74 -9.68
C ARG A 59 2.00 10.66 -8.15
N THR A 60 2.12 11.79 -7.46
CA THR A 60 1.90 11.90 -6.01
C THR A 60 0.65 12.71 -5.72
N LEU A 61 -0.24 12.10 -4.95
CA LEU A 61 -1.49 12.70 -4.49
C LEU A 61 -1.43 12.94 -2.99
N GLU A 62 -2.09 14.00 -2.52
CA GLU A 62 -2.14 14.38 -1.12
C GLU A 62 -3.57 14.62 -0.65
N ALA A 63 -3.83 14.34 0.62
CA ALA A 63 -5.07 14.62 1.32
C ALA A 63 -4.81 15.08 2.76
N HIS A 64 -5.79 15.81 3.29
CA HIS A 64 -5.78 16.37 4.64
C HIS A 64 -7.12 16.10 5.33
N GLY A 65 -7.16 16.31 6.65
CA GLY A 65 -8.40 16.17 7.43
C GLY A 65 -8.86 14.72 7.61
N LEU A 66 -7.92 13.77 7.59
CA LEU A 66 -8.16 12.34 7.77
C LEU A 66 -7.81 11.93 9.21
N THR A 67 -8.33 10.78 9.63
CA THR A 67 -7.96 10.14 10.89
C THR A 67 -7.63 8.66 10.69
N ILE A 68 -6.79 8.11 11.56
CA ILE A 68 -6.60 6.66 11.71
C ILE A 68 -7.19 6.29 13.07
N GLY A 69 -8.43 5.78 13.05
CA GLY A 69 -9.22 5.70 14.28
C GLY A 69 -9.48 7.11 14.81
N GLU A 70 -9.02 7.40 16.02
CA GLU A 70 -9.12 8.71 16.68
C GLU A 70 -7.88 9.59 16.48
N LEU A 71 -6.82 9.06 15.86
CA LEU A 71 -5.57 9.79 15.66
C LEU A 71 -5.67 10.73 14.44
N PRO A 72 -5.48 12.04 14.61
CA PRO A 72 -5.49 12.97 13.49
C PRO A 72 -4.27 12.75 12.59
N VAL A 73 -4.51 12.72 11.28
CA VAL A 73 -3.46 12.67 10.26
C VAL A 73 -3.21 14.09 9.77
N THR A 74 -1.97 14.55 9.91
CA THR A 74 -1.53 15.85 9.40
C THR A 74 -1.57 15.89 7.87
N ARG A 75 -1.09 14.81 7.24
CA ARG A 75 -1.09 14.65 5.78
C ARG A 75 -1.12 13.18 5.38
N LEU A 76 -1.91 12.85 4.38
CA LEU A 76 -1.85 11.58 3.67
C LEU A 76 -1.18 11.80 2.31
N ARG A 77 -0.14 11.04 1.99
CA ARG A 77 0.50 11.01 0.67
C ARG A 77 0.27 9.67 0.02
N LEU A 78 -0.19 9.66 -1.22
CA LEU A 78 -0.41 8.46 -2.02
C LEU A 78 0.43 8.53 -3.28
N GLN A 79 1.12 7.44 -3.61
CA GLN A 79 1.84 7.32 -4.87
C GLN A 79 1.12 6.34 -5.78
N LEU A 80 0.80 6.78 -6.99
CA LEU A 80 0.14 5.98 -8.00
C LEU A 80 1.14 5.66 -9.12
N ASN A 81 0.92 4.55 -9.82
CA ASN A 81 1.54 4.29 -11.12
C ASN A 81 0.43 3.96 -12.14
N ASP A 82 0.84 3.53 -13.34
CA ASP A 82 -0.11 3.15 -14.40
C ASP A 82 -1.03 1.98 -13.97
N GLY A 83 -0.60 1.18 -13.00
CA GLY A 83 -1.38 0.11 -12.38
C GLY A 83 -2.20 0.51 -11.16
N GLY A 84 -2.18 1.78 -10.73
CA GLY A 84 -2.92 2.31 -9.56
C GLY A 84 -2.05 2.51 -8.31
N LEU A 85 -2.66 2.46 -7.12
CA LEU A 85 -1.99 2.71 -5.83
C LEU A 85 -0.79 1.77 -5.60
N GLN A 86 0.38 2.34 -5.30
CA GLN A 86 1.62 1.61 -5.02
C GLN A 86 2.21 1.88 -3.63
N GLN A 87 1.96 3.07 -3.10
CA GLN A 87 2.45 3.45 -1.78
C GLN A 87 1.47 4.41 -1.14
N LEU A 88 1.38 4.32 0.17
CA LEU A 88 0.60 5.21 1.02
C LEU A 88 1.46 5.59 2.22
N ALA A 89 1.49 6.88 2.58
CA ALA A 89 2.20 7.37 3.75
C ALA A 89 1.35 8.36 4.54
N TYR A 90 1.15 8.07 5.82
CA TYR A 90 0.57 8.98 6.79
C TYR A 90 1.69 9.78 7.47
N GLU A 91 1.50 11.08 7.54
CA GLU A 91 2.23 12.01 8.38
C GLU A 91 1.36 12.30 9.61
N LEU A 92 1.90 11.98 10.78
CA LEU A 92 1.22 12.09 12.07
C LEU A 92 2.06 12.98 13.00
N GLU A 93 1.39 13.58 13.97
CA GLU A 93 2.08 14.27 15.06
C GLU A 93 3.02 13.31 15.81
N PRO A 94 4.20 13.77 16.27
CA PRO A 94 5.16 12.93 16.97
C PRO A 94 4.58 12.20 18.19
N ASP A 95 3.61 12.82 18.88
CA ASP A 95 2.94 12.27 20.06
C ASP A 95 2.11 11.00 19.74
N ALA A 96 1.63 10.86 18.50
CA ALA A 96 0.89 9.68 18.07
C ALA A 96 1.79 8.44 17.89
N MET A 97 3.12 8.62 17.83
CA MET A 97 4.08 7.55 17.54
C MET A 97 3.90 6.34 18.47
N THR A 98 3.89 6.57 19.79
CA THR A 98 3.88 5.48 20.77
C THR A 98 2.62 4.62 20.64
N GLU A 99 1.46 5.25 20.43
CA GLU A 99 0.20 4.55 20.25
C GLU A 99 0.16 3.76 18.95
N VAL A 100 0.62 4.35 17.84
CA VAL A 100 0.71 3.66 16.54
C VAL A 100 1.65 2.46 16.62
N LEU A 101 2.85 2.62 17.19
CA LEU A 101 3.81 1.53 17.34
C LEU A 101 3.27 0.42 18.25
N ALA A 102 2.56 0.77 19.32
CA ALA A 102 1.90 -0.20 20.19
C ALA A 102 0.81 -0.98 19.45
N GLY A 103 -0.03 -0.29 18.66
CA GLY A 103 -1.06 -0.91 17.83
C GLY A 103 -0.48 -1.85 16.76
N LEU A 104 0.54 -1.40 16.02
CA LEU A 104 1.25 -2.23 15.03
C LEU A 104 1.88 -3.45 15.68
N ARG A 105 2.53 -3.29 16.85
CA ARG A 105 3.12 -4.39 17.58
C ARG A 105 2.09 -5.40 18.07
N SER A 106 0.96 -4.93 18.58
CA SER A 106 -0.14 -5.79 19.03
C SER A 106 -0.73 -6.60 17.87
N ARG A 107 -0.78 -6.02 16.66
CA ARG A 107 -1.41 -6.64 15.49
C ARG A 107 -0.47 -7.55 14.70
N TYR A 108 0.79 -7.15 14.53
CA TYR A 108 1.76 -7.79 13.63
C TYR A 108 3.01 -8.32 14.32
N GLY A 109 3.11 -8.18 15.65
CA GLY A 109 4.29 -8.62 16.41
C GLY A 109 5.44 -7.62 16.40
N ALA A 110 6.63 -8.08 16.79
CA ALA A 110 7.79 -7.20 16.92
C ALA A 110 8.32 -6.73 15.54
N PRO A 111 8.63 -5.43 15.37
CA PRO A 111 9.27 -4.93 14.16
C PRO A 111 10.74 -5.36 14.06
N VAL A 112 11.28 -5.29 12.84
CA VAL A 112 12.71 -5.06 12.63
C VAL A 112 12.99 -3.58 12.91
N SER A 113 13.83 -3.29 13.90
CA SER A 113 14.19 -1.92 14.25
C SER A 113 15.64 -1.62 13.87
N THR A 114 15.86 -0.45 13.28
CA THR A 114 17.20 0.07 13.00
C THR A 114 17.30 1.53 13.43
N THR A 115 18.48 1.91 13.89
CA THR A 115 18.85 3.32 14.15
C THR A 115 19.84 3.73 13.08
N VAL A 116 19.57 4.84 12.41
CA VAL A 116 20.43 5.43 11.38
C VAL A 116 20.95 6.76 11.91
N GLU A 117 22.27 6.88 11.99
CA GLU A 117 22.96 8.14 12.29
C GLU A 117 23.69 8.55 11.01
N THR A 118 23.45 9.77 10.54
CA THR A 118 24.10 10.31 9.35
C THR A 118 24.78 11.61 9.75
N GLU A 119 26.02 11.82 9.33
CA GLU A 119 26.75 13.06 9.63
C GLU A 119 25.92 14.28 9.23
N GLY A 120 25.64 15.15 10.22
CA GLY A 120 24.87 16.37 10.02
C GLY A 120 23.34 16.23 10.00
N HIS A 121 22.77 15.04 10.25
CA HIS A 121 21.32 14.83 10.33
C HIS A 121 20.90 14.31 11.71
N PRO A 122 19.66 14.62 12.16
CA PRO A 122 19.13 14.07 13.39
C PRO A 122 19.07 12.54 13.33
N MET A 123 19.30 11.90 14.47
CA MET A 123 19.17 10.43 14.60
C MET A 123 17.80 9.98 14.12
N GLN A 124 17.79 9.01 13.22
CA GLN A 124 16.57 8.46 12.62
C GLN A 124 16.34 7.05 13.14
N GLN A 125 15.15 6.81 13.66
CA GLN A 125 14.70 5.47 14.06
C GLN A 125 13.71 4.96 13.03
N VAL A 126 13.92 3.71 12.59
CA VAL A 126 13.10 3.04 11.60
C VAL A 126 12.61 1.72 12.16
N TRP A 127 11.31 1.45 11.98
CA TRP A 127 10.68 0.18 12.31
C TRP A 127 10.00 -0.38 11.08
N VAL A 128 10.26 -1.64 10.77
CA VAL A 128 9.73 -2.32 9.59
C VAL A 128 8.99 -3.59 9.99
N TRP A 129 7.78 -3.76 9.43
CA TRP A 129 7.03 -5.00 9.47
C TRP A 129 6.83 -5.51 8.05
N ASN A 130 6.95 -6.83 7.87
CA ASN A 130 6.46 -7.53 6.68
C ASN A 130 5.29 -8.41 7.12
N THR A 131 4.08 -8.05 6.71
CA THR A 131 2.84 -8.78 7.06
C THR A 131 2.56 -9.95 6.12
N GLY A 132 3.40 -10.15 5.10
CA GLY A 132 3.17 -11.07 3.99
C GLY A 132 2.49 -10.42 2.80
N THR A 133 1.53 -9.53 3.03
CA THR A 133 0.86 -8.75 1.99
C THR A 133 1.42 -7.34 1.86
N ASP A 134 1.89 -6.76 2.97
CA ASP A 134 2.33 -5.38 3.06
C ASP A 134 3.70 -5.27 3.73
N CYS A 135 4.46 -4.29 3.29
CA CYS A 135 5.62 -3.80 3.99
C CYS A 135 5.24 -2.47 4.65
N ILE A 136 5.20 -2.47 5.97
CA ILE A 136 4.90 -1.29 6.79
C ILE A 136 6.21 -0.73 7.30
N THR A 137 6.46 0.56 7.09
CA THR A 137 7.65 1.24 7.60
C THR A 137 7.22 2.46 8.39
N ALA A 138 7.57 2.49 9.67
CA ALA A 138 7.42 3.64 10.55
C ALA A 138 8.78 4.32 10.75
N VAL A 139 8.81 5.65 10.71
CA VAL A 139 10.04 6.45 10.80
C VAL A 139 9.84 7.61 11.75
N ARG A 140 10.83 7.83 12.62
CA ARG A 140 10.98 9.07 13.38
C ARG A 140 12.35 9.67 13.11
N ALA A 141 12.40 10.95 12.72
CA ALA A 141 13.62 11.71 12.53
C ALA A 141 13.62 12.91 13.48
N GLY A 142 14.33 12.82 14.61
CA GLY A 142 14.38 13.91 15.61
C GLY A 142 13.00 14.40 16.08
N ASP A 143 12.77 15.71 15.92
CA ASP A 143 11.52 16.44 16.24
C ASP A 143 10.59 16.61 15.02
N GLU A 144 10.90 15.97 13.88
CA GLU A 144 10.03 15.98 12.71
C GLU A 144 8.80 15.08 12.90
N ALA A 145 7.83 15.23 11.99
CA ALA A 145 6.62 14.44 11.97
C ALA A 145 6.91 12.92 11.95
N PHE A 146 6.04 12.16 12.60
CA PHE A 146 6.11 10.71 12.60
C PHE A 146 5.50 10.17 11.30
N LEU A 147 6.29 9.43 10.52
CA LEU A 147 5.85 8.90 9.23
C LEU A 147 5.51 7.43 9.35
N LEU A 148 4.33 7.06 8.87
CA LEU A 148 3.86 5.68 8.77
C LEU A 148 3.52 5.36 7.32
N SER A 149 4.32 4.51 6.69
CA SER A 149 4.18 4.14 5.28
C SER A 149 3.82 2.68 5.07
N TYR A 150 3.07 2.44 4.01
CA TYR A 150 2.58 1.14 3.55
C TYR A 150 2.90 0.99 2.07
N ARG A 151 3.29 -0.21 1.66
CA ARG A 151 3.43 -0.61 0.26
C ARG A 151 3.19 -2.12 0.12
N PRO A 152 2.89 -2.64 -1.09
CA PRO A 152 2.82 -4.07 -1.32
C PRO A 152 4.13 -4.76 -0.89
N SER A 153 4.01 -5.87 -0.16
CA SER A 153 5.18 -6.69 0.14
C SER A 153 5.68 -7.33 -1.16
N ARG A 154 6.99 -7.23 -1.39
CA ARG A 154 7.66 -7.89 -2.53
C ARG A 154 8.11 -9.30 -2.21
N LEU A 155 8.10 -9.67 -0.92
CA LEU A 155 8.62 -10.93 -0.43
C LEU A 155 7.57 -11.56 0.48
N ASN A 156 6.97 -12.66 0.03
CA ASN A 156 6.09 -13.46 0.86
C ASN A 156 6.96 -14.25 1.87
N PRO A 157 6.84 -14.02 3.18
CA PRO A 157 7.60 -14.72 4.20
C PRO A 157 7.44 -16.24 4.18
N ALA A 158 6.32 -16.75 3.67
CA ALA A 158 6.10 -18.20 3.52
C ALA A 158 7.03 -18.86 2.47
N LEU A 159 7.77 -18.06 1.68
CA LEU A 159 8.72 -18.54 0.68
C LEU A 159 10.19 -18.51 1.17
N LEU A 160 10.42 -18.11 2.43
CA LEU A 160 11.73 -18.13 3.09
C LEU A 160 11.87 -19.39 3.95
#